data_AF-A0A7V8QJK3-F1
#
_entry.id   AF-A0A7V8QJK3-F1
#
_cell.length_a   1.000
_cell.length_b   1.000
_cell.length_c   1.000
_cell.angle_alpha   90.00
_cell.angle_beta   90.00
_cell.angle_gamma   90.00
#
_symmetry.space_group_name_H-M   'P 1'
#
loop_
_entity.id
_entity.type
_entity.pdbx_description
1 polymer ?
#
loop_
_entity_poly.entity_id
_entity_poly.type
_entity_poly.pdbx_seq_one_letter_code
_entity_poly.pdbx_strand_id
1 'polypeptide(L)' 'MEVVNSFNAGMRGLQYAQEGLQRNAETIARASTDDKATEDVNTALVESLSFSRQAEASVRVVKAADEVLGSLIDTRA' A
#
# COMPACT_ATOMS: atom_id res chain seq x y z
N MET A 1 -3.82 23.39 2.97
CA MET A 1 -2.84 22.55 3.70
C MET A 1 -3.32 21.11 3.88
N GLU A 2 -4.62 20.84 3.91
CA GLU A 2 -5.18 19.48 4.10
C GLU A 2 -4.86 18.50 2.96
N VAL A 3 -4.94 18.94 1.70
CA VAL A 3 -4.62 18.13 0.50
C VAL A 3 -3.15 17.66 0.49
N VAL A 4 -2.22 18.52 0.91
CA VAL A 4 -0.79 18.17 1.01
C VAL A 4 -0.56 17.16 2.13
N ASN A 5 -1.33 17.25 3.22
CA ASN A 5 -1.26 16.29 4.32
C ASN A 5 -1.84 14.92 3.93
N SER A 6 -2.97 14.88 3.22
CA SER A 6 -3.57 13.64 2.73
C SER A 6 -2.71 12.96 1.65
N PHE A 7 -2.10 13.73 0.75
CA PHE A 7 -1.11 13.22 -0.21
C PHE A 7 0.09 12.56 0.50
N ASN A 8 0.69 13.25 1.48
CA ASN A 8 1.80 12.71 2.27
C ASN A 8 1.39 11.47 3.10
N ALA A 9 0.15 11.42 3.61
CA ALA A 9 -0.37 10.24 4.28
C ALA A 9 -0.54 9.06 3.31
N GLY A 10 -1.03 9.31 2.09
CA GLY A 10 -1.12 8.30 1.03
C GLY A 10 0.27 7.77 0.63
N MET A 11 1.24 8.65 0.42
CA MET A 11 2.62 8.24 0.09
C MET A 11 3.28 7.41 1.19
N ARG A 12 3.11 7.80 2.46
CA ARG A 12 3.60 7.00 3.59
C ARG A 12 2.92 5.64 3.70
N GLY A 13 1.61 5.58 3.46
CA GLY A 13 0.86 4.32 3.44
C GLY A 13 1.32 3.38 2.33
N LEU A 14 1.66 3.93 1.15
CA LEU A 14 2.24 3.17 0.04
C LEU A 14 3.61 2.59 0.39
N GLN A 15 4.49 3.39 1.00
CA GLN A 15 5.82 2.93 1.43
C GLN A 15 5.69 1.81 2.46
N TYR A 16 4.84 1.99 3.47
CA TYR A 16 4.59 0.98 4.48
C TYR A 16 4.05 -0.33 3.90
N ALA A 17 3.09 -0.24 2.96
CA ALA A 17 2.56 -1.41 2.28
C ALA A 17 3.62 -2.13 1.41
N GLN A 18 4.49 -1.38 0.74
CA GLN A 18 5.60 -1.95 -0.03
C GLN A 18 6.58 -2.73 0.85
N GLU A 19 6.98 -2.15 1.98
CA GLU A 19 7.88 -2.84 2.93
C GLU A 19 7.25 -4.12 3.49
N GLY A 20 5.95 -4.08 3.81
CA GLY A 20 5.20 -5.26 4.26
C GLY A 20 5.12 -6.35 3.21
N LEU A 21 4.79 -5.99 1.96
CA LEU A 21 4.77 -6.92 0.83
C LEU A 21 6.14 -7.56 0.58
N GLN A 22 7.22 -6.78 0.66
CA GLN A 22 8.57 -7.29 0.45
C GLN A 22 8.95 -8.33 1.51
N ARG A 23 8.70 -8.04 2.80
CA ARG A 23 8.94 -9.00 3.88
C ARG A 23 8.15 -10.30 3.69
N ASN A 24 6.88 -10.19 3.32
CA ASN A 24 6.03 -11.36 3.14
C ASN A 24 6.44 -12.18 1.91
N ALA A 25 6.84 -11.52 0.83
CA ALA A 25 7.41 -12.18 -0.33
C ALA A 25 8.68 -12.98 0.02
N GLU A 26 9.55 -12.43 0.88
CA GLU A 26 10.73 -13.15 1.38
C GLU A 26 10.33 -14.38 2.22
N THR A 27 9.34 -14.25 3.11
CA THR A 27 8.82 -15.38 3.90
C THR A 27 8.28 -16.48 3.00
N ILE A 28 7.46 -16.13 2.00
CA ILE A 28 6.88 -17.08 1.04
C ILE A 28 7.99 -17.76 0.24
N ALA A 29 8.97 -16.99 -0.26
CA ALA A 29 10.09 -17.53 -1.04
C ALA A 29 10.94 -18.51 -0.21
N ARG A 30 11.24 -18.20 1.05
CA ARG A 30 11.99 -19.10 1.95
C ARG A 30 11.20 -20.35 2.26
N ALA A 31 9.92 -20.22 2.56
CA ALA A 31 9.05 -21.34 2.87
C ALA A 31 8.83 -22.29 1.67
N SER A 32 8.97 -21.80 0.43
CA SER A 32 8.94 -22.67 -0.76
C SER A 32 10.07 -23.72 -0.81
N THR A 33 11.11 -23.56 0.02
CA THR A 33 12.24 -24.50 0.13
C THR A 33 12.17 -25.45 1.33
N ASP A 34 11.20 -25.29 2.23
CA ASP A 34 11.05 -26.11 3.44
C ASP A 34 9.59 -26.55 3.64
N ASP A 35 9.31 -27.84 3.45
CA ASP A 35 7.96 -28.44 3.47
C ASP A 35 7.21 -28.31 4.82
N LYS A 36 7.87 -27.84 5.88
CA LYS A 36 7.25 -27.63 7.22
C LYS A 36 6.73 -26.20 7.46
N ALA A 37 6.90 -25.28 6.53
CA ALA A 37 6.59 -23.86 6.72
C ALA A 37 5.16 -23.43 6.27
N THR A 38 4.24 -24.36 6.08
CA THR A 38 2.92 -24.11 5.44
C THR A 38 2.03 -23.11 6.19
N GLU A 39 2.10 -23.06 7.53
CA GLU A 39 1.32 -22.10 8.35
C GLU A 39 1.86 -20.65 8.20
N ASP A 40 3.18 -20.49 8.11
CA ASP A 40 3.83 -19.19 7.88
C ASP A 40 3.52 -18.64 6.49
N VAL A 41 3.43 -19.52 5.47
CA VAL A 41 3.04 -19.13 4.10
C VAL A 41 1.62 -18.61 4.05
N ASN A 42 0.67 -19.32 4.66
CA ASN A 42 -0.73 -18.91 4.67
C ASN A 42 -0.90 -17.55 5.34
N THR A 43 -0.22 -17.34 6.47
CA THR A 43 -0.21 -16.06 7.18
C THR A 43 0.39 -14.95 6.32
N ALA A 44 1.57 -15.18 5.73
CA ALA A 44 2.24 -14.22 4.87
C ALA A 44 1.42 -13.85 3.63
N LEU A 45 0.66 -14.80 3.06
CA LEU A 45 -0.24 -14.55 1.93
C LEU A 45 -1.44 -13.67 2.31
N VAL A 46 -2.09 -13.96 3.44
CA VAL A 46 -3.21 -13.16 3.95
C VAL A 46 -2.75 -11.74 4.28
N GLU A 47 -1.61 -11.60 4.95
CA GLU A 47 -1.01 -10.31 5.23
C GLU A 47 -0.59 -9.58 3.94
N SER A 48 -0.06 -10.28 2.94
CA SER A 48 0.25 -9.69 1.63
C SER A 48 -1.00 -9.13 0.96
N LEU A 49 -2.14 -9.84 1.04
CA LEU A 49 -3.42 -9.33 0.55
C LEU A 49 -3.85 -8.07 1.31
N SER A 50 -3.65 -8.03 2.63
CA SER A 50 -3.92 -6.85 3.46
C SER A 50 -3.07 -5.66 3.02
N PHE A 51 -1.75 -5.84 2.88
CA PHE A 51 -0.85 -4.79 2.39
C PHE A 51 -1.18 -4.34 0.96
N SER A 52 -1.58 -5.25 0.07
CA SER A 52 -2.03 -4.88 -1.27
C SER A 52 -3.27 -3.97 -1.23
N ARG A 53 -4.24 -4.27 -0.36
CA ARG A 53 -5.43 -3.42 -0.17
C ARG A 53 -5.08 -2.07 0.46
N GLN A 54 -4.14 -2.07 1.42
CA GLN A 54 -3.61 -0.85 2.02
C GLN A 54 -2.95 0.05 0.96
N ALA A 55 -2.12 -0.52 0.10
CA ALA A 55 -1.49 0.19 -1.01
C ALA A 55 -2.54 0.78 -1.96
N GLU A 56 -3.56 0.00 -2.35
CA GLU A 56 -4.64 0.48 -3.20
C GLU A 56 -5.41 1.64 -2.57
N ALA A 57 -5.74 1.55 -1.27
CA ALA A 57 -6.39 2.63 -0.54
C ALA A 57 -5.52 3.90 -0.52
N SER A 58 -4.21 3.75 -0.31
CA SER A 58 -3.26 4.86 -0.36
C SER A 58 -3.15 5.50 -1.75
N VAL A 59 -3.18 4.71 -2.83
CA VAL A 59 -3.27 5.24 -4.21
C VAL A 59 -4.54 6.06 -4.40
N ARG A 60 -5.68 5.59 -3.89
CA ARG A 60 -6.96 6.32 -3.99
C ARG A 60 -6.90 7.66 -3.27
N VAL A 61 -6.27 7.73 -2.09
CA VAL A 61 -6.08 9.00 -1.37
C VAL A 61 -5.22 9.98 -2.18
N VAL A 62 -4.13 9.51 -2.77
CA VAL A 62 -3.26 10.34 -3.62
C VAL A 62 -4.02 10.84 -4.85
N LYS A 63 -4.77 9.98 -5.52
CA LYS A 63 -5.60 10.37 -6.68
C LYS A 63 -6.67 11.38 -6.31
N ALA A 64 -7.40 11.15 -5.22
CA ALA A 64 -8.42 12.08 -4.75
C ALA A 64 -7.82 13.45 -4.38
N ALA A 65 -6.62 13.47 -3.77
CA ALA A 65 -5.91 14.70 -3.51
C ALA A 65 -5.53 15.45 -4.80
N ASP A 66 -5.09 14.73 -5.83
CA ASP A 66 -4.76 15.30 -7.15
C ASP A 66 -6.00 15.85 -7.88
N GLU A 67 -7.11 15.11 -7.90
CA GLU A 67 -8.39 15.55 -8.47
C GLU A 67 -8.94 16.81 -7.78
N VAL A 68 -8.84 16.88 -6.44
CA VAL A 68 -9.23 18.09 -5.68
C VAL A 68 -8.31 19.25 -6.02
N LEU A 69 -7.00 19.02 -6.16
CA LEU A 69 -6.07 20.08 -6.57
C LEU A 69 -6.40 20.59 -7.98
N GLY A 70 -6.67 19.68 -8.93
CA GLY A 70 -7.05 19.99 -10.30
C GLY A 70 -8.33 20.82 -10.37
N SER A 71 -9.38 20.41 -9.65
CA SER A 71 -10.64 21.16 -9.61
C SER A 71 -10.50 22.56 -8.98
N LEU A 72 -9.61 22.72 -7.98
CA LEU A 72 -9.28 24.03 -7.41
C LEU A 72 -8.53 24.95 -8.39
N ILE A 73 -7.68 24.38 -9.25
CA ILE A 73 -7.00 25.14 -10.31
C ILE A 73 -8.04 25.59 -11.35
N ASP A 74 -8.89 24.66 -11.81
CA ASP A 74 -9.90 24.93 -12.84
C ASP A 74 -10.92 26.00 -12.40
N THR A 75 -11.33 25.99 -11.13
CA THR A 75 -12.24 27.01 -10.58
C THR A 75 -11.62 28.41 -10.49
N ARG A 76 -10.28 28.53 -10.50
CA ARG A 76 -9.56 29.81 -10.40
C ARG A 76 -9.06 30.34 -11.76
N ALA A 77 -9.10 29.52 -12.80
CA ALA A 77 -8.76 29.88 -14.17
C ALA A 77 -9.89 30.68 -14.83
#